data_AF-A0A8J9WNH3-F1
#
_entry.id   AF-A0A8J9WNH3-F1
#
_cell.length_a   1.000
_cell.length_b   1.000
_cell.length_c   1.000
_cell.angle_alpha   90.00
_cell.angle_beta   90.00
_cell.angle_gamma   90.00
#
_symmetry.space_group_name_H-M   'P 1'
#
loop_
_entity.id
_entity.type
_entity.pdbx_description
1 polymer ?
#
loop_
_entity_poly.entity_id
_entity_poly.type
_entity_poly.pdbx_seq_one_letter_code
_entity_poly.pdbx_strand_id
1 'polypeptide(L)'
;MDKEPKVLDYHDVLLYRSDVDLLTGDNWLNDQIVSFFFEYLQLEKYARLKDIFFCGGSLSFLLLHGDPMDMEAMVAPLELRQREMVLFACNDNPDPSSASGGSHWSLLTYTKQDSKFRHYNSARGMNEEAARSLAKNAWNLLGSGGKFKYTNVYTPQQINSYDCGLYMLGTADIIADSYSKGLLGVEFAVQTRLTPDAVHKMRSHILDLIMERAGKASKQQAGQP
;
A
#
# COMPACT_ATOMS: atom_id res chain seq x y z
N MET A 1 -13.79 29.72 -10.13
CA MET A 1 -13.66 28.35 -9.62
C MET A 1 -12.58 28.40 -8.57
N ASP A 2 -12.95 28.34 -7.30
CA ASP A 2 -11.96 28.32 -6.22
C ASP A 2 -11.19 27.00 -6.31
N LYS A 3 -9.86 27.08 -6.28
CA LYS A 3 -9.01 25.89 -6.25
C LYS A 3 -9.26 25.15 -4.93
N GLU A 4 -9.40 23.83 -5.03
CA GLU A 4 -9.54 22.98 -3.87
C GLU A 4 -8.40 23.22 -2.86
N PRO A 5 -8.68 23.33 -1.55
CA PRO A 5 -7.64 23.59 -0.56
C PRO A 5 -6.62 22.44 -0.47
N LYS A 6 -5.33 22.76 -0.64
CA LYS A 6 -4.23 21.86 -0.31
C LYS A 6 -4.14 21.69 1.21
N VAL A 7 -4.03 20.46 1.69
CA VAL A 7 -3.86 20.13 3.11
C VAL A 7 -2.40 19.75 3.41
N LEU A 8 -1.79 18.91 2.59
CA LEU A 8 -0.43 18.42 2.83
C LEU A 8 0.35 18.29 1.52
N ASP A 9 1.63 18.64 1.60
CA ASP A 9 2.64 18.47 0.56
C ASP A 9 3.76 17.64 1.20
N TYR A 10 3.80 16.34 0.90
CA TYR A 10 4.62 15.34 1.60
C TYR A 10 5.34 14.46 0.60
N HIS A 11 6.61 14.77 0.36
CA HIS A 11 7.45 14.07 -0.61
C HIS A 11 6.78 14.00 -1.99
N ASP A 12 6.48 12.81 -2.52
CA ASP A 12 5.85 12.64 -3.82
C ASP A 12 4.30 12.67 -3.73
N VAL A 13 3.73 12.89 -2.55
CA VAL A 13 2.28 12.91 -2.31
C VAL A 13 1.76 14.30 -1.97
N LEU A 14 0.73 14.69 -2.72
CA LEU A 14 -0.04 15.91 -2.53
C LEU A 14 -1.46 15.57 -2.06
N LEU A 15 -1.85 16.00 -0.88
CA LEU A 15 -3.21 15.78 -0.35
C LEU A 15 -4.02 17.07 -0.37
N TYR A 16 -5.22 16.97 -0.95
CA TYR A 16 -6.25 17.99 -0.92
C TYR A 16 -7.30 17.68 0.15
N ARG A 17 -8.20 18.65 0.36
CA ARG A 17 -9.25 18.52 1.36
C ARG A 17 -10.16 17.31 1.11
N SER A 18 -10.55 17.05 -0.14
CA SER A 18 -11.39 15.90 -0.50
C SER A 18 -10.72 14.57 -0.17
N ASP A 19 -9.40 14.44 -0.39
CA ASP A 19 -8.66 13.22 -0.02
C ASP A 19 -8.75 12.97 1.49
N VAL A 20 -8.50 14.01 2.29
CA VAL A 20 -8.46 13.90 3.75
C VAL A 20 -9.84 13.67 4.33
N ASP A 21 -10.90 14.23 3.74
CA ASP A 21 -12.27 14.03 4.18
C ASP A 21 -12.72 12.55 4.04
N LEU A 22 -12.09 11.75 3.15
CA LEU A 22 -12.32 10.29 3.05
C LEU A 22 -11.90 9.52 4.30
N LEU A 23 -11.07 10.10 5.18
CA LEU A 23 -10.71 9.49 6.46
C LEU A 23 -11.81 9.66 7.51
N THR A 24 -12.83 10.46 7.24
CA THR A 24 -13.98 10.65 8.13
C THR A 24 -15.18 9.83 7.64
N GLY A 25 -15.86 9.13 8.55
CA GLY A 25 -17.04 8.32 8.21
C GLY A 25 -16.73 7.07 7.36
N ASP A 26 -17.76 6.64 6.63
CA ASP A 26 -17.83 5.33 5.95
C ASP A 26 -17.36 5.40 4.49
N ASN A 27 -16.23 6.07 4.25
CA ASN A 27 -15.72 6.36 2.92
C ASN A 27 -14.60 5.40 2.49
N TRP A 28 -14.53 5.10 1.20
CA TRP A 28 -13.43 4.35 0.62
C TRP A 28 -12.15 5.19 0.59
N LEU A 29 -11.01 4.53 0.80
CA LEU A 29 -9.72 5.19 0.58
C LEU A 29 -9.42 5.28 -0.91
N ASN A 30 -8.91 6.42 -1.35
CA ASN A 30 -8.39 6.61 -2.69
C ASN A 30 -6.86 6.37 -2.75
N ASP A 31 -6.31 6.49 -3.95
CA ASP A 31 -4.88 6.32 -4.21
C ASP A 31 -4.00 7.30 -3.43
N GLN A 32 -4.46 8.53 -3.21
CA GLN A 32 -3.69 9.56 -2.52
C GLN A 32 -3.46 9.20 -1.05
N ILE A 33 -4.50 8.72 -0.34
CA ILE A 33 -4.36 8.26 1.04
C ILE A 33 -3.49 7.00 1.14
N VAL A 34 -3.66 6.06 0.22
CA VAL A 34 -2.83 4.84 0.17
C VAL A 34 -1.36 5.20 -0.06
N SER A 35 -1.09 6.09 -1.01
CA SER A 35 0.25 6.56 -1.35
C SER A 35 0.89 7.30 -0.18
N PHE A 36 0.16 8.23 0.46
CA PHE A 36 0.63 8.92 1.67
C PHE A 36 1.07 7.93 2.75
N PHE A 37 0.23 6.94 3.07
CA PHE A 37 0.55 6.03 4.16
C PHE A 37 1.74 5.13 3.81
N PHE A 38 1.81 4.58 2.59
CA PHE A 38 2.96 3.77 2.16
C PHE A 38 4.26 4.57 2.14
N GLU A 39 4.21 5.83 1.71
CA GLU A 39 5.37 6.72 1.73
C GLU A 39 5.82 7.04 3.16
N TYR A 40 4.89 7.27 4.08
CA TYR A 40 5.17 7.38 5.51
C TYR A 40 5.82 6.11 6.08
N LEU A 41 5.32 4.93 5.72
CA LEU A 41 5.93 3.66 6.13
C LEU A 41 7.37 3.52 5.59
N GLN A 42 7.59 3.85 4.32
CA GLN A 42 8.87 3.70 3.63
C GLN A 42 9.93 4.70 4.10
N LEU A 43 9.57 5.97 4.25
CA LEU A 43 10.50 7.09 4.45
C LEU A 43 10.67 7.48 5.91
N GLU A 44 9.69 7.18 6.77
CA GLU A 44 9.74 7.54 8.19
C GLU A 44 9.71 6.33 9.10
N LYS A 45 8.60 5.58 9.15
CA LYS A 45 8.39 4.54 10.17
C LYS A 45 9.41 3.41 10.06
N TYR A 46 9.69 2.97 8.83
CA TYR A 46 10.62 1.90 8.50
C TYR A 46 11.81 2.38 7.66
N ALA A 47 12.19 3.65 7.79
CA ALA A 47 13.27 4.27 7.00
C ALA A 47 14.61 3.51 7.03
N ARG A 48 14.85 2.73 8.10
CA ARG A 48 16.05 1.92 8.30
C ARG A 48 16.02 0.57 7.58
N LEU A 49 14.85 0.08 7.17
CA LEU A 49 14.67 -1.20 6.47
C LEU A 49 14.78 -0.98 4.96
N LYS A 50 16.01 -0.88 4.45
CA LYS A 50 16.28 -0.63 3.02
C LYS A 50 15.96 -1.84 2.13
N ASP A 51 15.77 -3.00 2.73
CA ASP A 51 15.44 -4.26 2.09
C ASP A 51 13.93 -4.47 1.90
N ILE A 52 13.08 -3.59 2.45
CA ILE A 52 11.64 -3.56 2.18
C ILE A 52 11.32 -2.43 1.18
N PHE A 53 10.41 -2.72 0.25
CA PHE A 53 9.80 -1.72 -0.63
C PHE A 53 8.27 -1.73 -0.55
N PHE A 54 7.68 -0.56 -0.32
CA PHE A 54 6.23 -0.35 -0.37
C PHE A 54 5.83 0.22 -1.74
N CYS A 55 5.22 -0.62 -2.57
CA CYS A 55 4.73 -0.30 -3.89
C CYS A 55 3.28 0.20 -3.79
N GLY A 56 3.08 1.52 -3.92
CA GLY A 56 1.78 2.17 -3.84
C GLY A 56 0.80 1.77 -4.95
N GLY A 57 -0.44 2.29 -4.87
CA GLY A 57 -1.53 1.96 -5.79
C GLY A 57 -1.17 2.25 -7.25
N SER A 58 -0.67 3.45 -7.53
CA SER A 58 -0.32 3.87 -8.90
C SER A 58 0.76 3.00 -9.55
N LEU A 59 1.83 2.66 -8.82
CA LEU A 59 2.87 1.79 -9.36
C LEU A 59 2.38 0.34 -9.50
N SER A 60 1.58 -0.15 -8.56
CA SER A 60 0.96 -1.48 -8.67
C SER A 60 0.01 -1.56 -9.86
N PHE A 61 -0.74 -0.49 -10.12
CA PHE A 61 -1.61 -0.35 -11.28
C PHE A 61 -0.81 -0.36 -12.59
N LEU A 62 0.28 0.42 -12.66
CA LEU A 62 1.18 0.41 -13.82
C LEU A 62 1.78 -0.98 -14.06
N LEU A 63 2.18 -1.69 -13.00
CA LEU A 63 2.69 -3.07 -13.13
C LEU A 63 1.61 -4.07 -13.59
N LEU A 64 0.35 -3.80 -13.31
CA LEU A 64 -0.77 -4.67 -13.71
C LEU A 64 -1.15 -4.44 -15.18
N HIS A 65 -1.18 -3.20 -15.65
CA HIS A 65 -1.74 -2.82 -16.95
C HIS A 65 -0.71 -2.32 -17.99
N GLY A 66 0.50 -1.98 -17.56
CA GLY A 66 1.55 -1.45 -18.42
C GLY A 66 2.17 -2.50 -19.34
N ASP A 67 2.77 -2.03 -20.44
CA ASP A 67 3.53 -2.90 -21.33
C ASP A 67 4.77 -3.44 -20.60
N PRO A 68 5.02 -4.77 -20.59
CA PRO A 68 6.15 -5.35 -19.86
C PRO A 68 7.53 -4.76 -20.22
N MET A 69 7.73 -4.34 -21.46
CA MET A 69 9.01 -3.81 -21.95
C MET A 69 9.27 -2.40 -21.40
N ASP A 70 8.22 -1.58 -21.34
CA ASP A 70 8.29 -0.23 -20.76
C ASP A 70 8.44 -0.30 -19.23
N MET A 71 7.74 -1.24 -18.59
CA MET A 71 7.73 -1.38 -17.14
C MET A 71 9.11 -1.70 -16.57
N GLU A 72 9.91 -2.54 -17.23
CA GLU A 72 11.26 -2.88 -16.75
C GLU A 72 12.16 -1.65 -16.65
N ALA A 73 12.16 -0.79 -17.67
CA ALA A 73 12.94 0.44 -17.67
C ALA A 73 12.44 1.45 -16.61
N MET A 74 11.11 1.58 -16.47
CA MET A 74 10.52 2.52 -15.51
C MET A 74 10.82 2.14 -14.05
N VAL A 75 10.82 0.86 -13.73
CA VAL A 75 11.02 0.38 -12.34
C VAL A 75 12.48 0.06 -12.00
N ALA A 76 13.39 0.12 -12.98
CA ALA A 76 14.82 -0.13 -12.77
C ALA A 76 15.41 0.71 -11.61
N PRO A 77 15.12 2.04 -11.47
CA PRO A 77 15.65 2.84 -10.38
C PRO A 77 15.19 2.41 -8.97
N LEU A 78 14.09 1.65 -8.88
CA LEU A 78 13.55 1.18 -7.61
C LEU A 78 14.31 -0.06 -7.08
N GLU A 79 15.13 -0.68 -7.92
CA GLU A 79 15.97 -1.84 -7.59
C GLU A 79 15.17 -2.98 -6.94
N LEU A 80 13.94 -3.22 -7.40
CA LEU A 80 13.00 -4.15 -6.76
C LEU A 80 13.58 -5.56 -6.56
N ARG A 81 14.43 -6.03 -7.48
CA ARG A 81 15.12 -7.34 -7.40
C ARG A 81 16.08 -7.45 -6.21
N GLN A 82 16.60 -6.32 -5.72
CA GLN A 82 17.51 -6.28 -4.58
C GLN A 82 16.77 -6.35 -3.23
N ARG A 83 15.46 -6.04 -3.21
CA ARG A 83 14.64 -6.03 -2.01
C ARG A 83 14.39 -7.46 -1.51
N GLU A 84 14.43 -7.65 -0.20
CA GLU A 84 14.05 -8.91 0.45
C GLU A 84 12.53 -9.07 0.53
N MET A 85 11.81 -7.94 0.61
CA MET A 85 10.36 -7.91 0.62
C MET A 85 9.81 -6.75 -0.22
N VAL A 86 8.76 -7.02 -1.00
CA VAL A 86 7.99 -5.98 -1.70
C VAL A 86 6.51 -6.13 -1.35
N LEU A 87 5.86 -5.05 -0.94
CA LEU A 87 4.43 -5.00 -0.60
C LEU A 87 3.71 -4.11 -1.61
N PHE A 88 2.71 -4.66 -2.29
CA PHE A 88 1.95 -4.02 -3.35
C PHE A 88 0.53 -3.71 -2.88
N ALA A 89 0.12 -2.45 -2.98
CA ALA A 89 -1.27 -2.07 -2.85
C ALA A 89 -2.02 -2.44 -4.15
N CYS A 90 -2.79 -3.52 -4.10
CA CYS A 90 -3.49 -4.07 -5.26
C CYS A 90 -4.93 -3.55 -5.32
N ASN A 91 -5.34 -3.03 -6.48
CA ASN A 91 -6.70 -2.63 -6.78
C ASN A 91 -7.24 -3.44 -7.98
N ASP A 92 -8.54 -3.70 -8.01
CA ASP A 92 -9.22 -4.44 -9.08
C ASP A 92 -9.73 -3.55 -10.23
N ASN A 93 -9.32 -2.28 -10.29
CA ASN A 93 -9.65 -1.39 -11.40
C ASN A 93 -9.24 -2.01 -12.75
N PRO A 94 -10.19 -2.30 -13.66
CA PRO A 94 -9.86 -2.94 -14.94
C PRO A 94 -9.42 -1.93 -16.00
N ASP A 95 -9.62 -0.63 -15.79
CA ASP A 95 -9.58 0.39 -16.83
C ASP A 95 -8.53 1.48 -16.53
N PRO A 96 -7.40 1.49 -17.26
CA PRO A 96 -6.38 2.54 -17.18
C PRO A 96 -6.85 3.95 -17.53
N SER A 97 -7.99 4.10 -18.21
CA SER A 97 -8.55 5.41 -18.53
C SER A 97 -9.44 5.98 -17.43
N SER A 98 -9.79 5.19 -16.41
CA SER A 98 -10.65 5.60 -15.30
C SER A 98 -9.87 5.69 -13.98
N ALA A 99 -9.47 6.91 -13.61
CA ALA A 99 -8.72 7.18 -12.38
C ALA A 99 -9.53 6.97 -11.08
N SER A 100 -10.84 6.77 -11.17
CA SER A 100 -11.70 6.43 -10.02
C SER A 100 -12.36 5.05 -10.19
N GLY A 101 -11.78 4.20 -11.04
CA GLY A 101 -12.21 2.82 -11.22
C GLY A 101 -11.80 1.91 -10.07
N GLY A 102 -12.25 0.66 -10.14
CA GLY A 102 -12.02 -0.32 -9.10
C GLY A 102 -13.01 -0.24 -7.95
N SER A 103 -13.09 -1.32 -7.19
CA SER A 103 -14.05 -1.55 -6.11
C SER A 103 -13.41 -2.10 -4.84
N HIS A 104 -12.17 -2.59 -4.90
CA HIS A 104 -11.58 -3.28 -3.76
C HIS A 104 -10.05 -3.16 -3.68
N TRP A 105 -9.58 -2.87 -2.47
CA TRP A 105 -8.16 -2.89 -2.11
C TRP A 105 -7.78 -4.21 -1.45
N SER A 106 -6.62 -4.76 -1.83
CA SER A 106 -5.99 -5.90 -1.14
C SER A 106 -4.47 -5.76 -1.15
N LEU A 107 -3.79 -6.55 -0.32
CA LEU A 107 -2.32 -6.52 -0.23
C LEU A 107 -1.73 -7.75 -0.91
N LEU A 108 -0.80 -7.54 -1.83
CA LEU A 108 0.06 -8.60 -2.36
C LEU A 108 1.47 -8.39 -1.82
N THR A 109 2.12 -9.43 -1.29
CA THR A 109 3.52 -9.35 -0.85
C THR A 109 4.37 -10.37 -1.57
N TYR A 110 5.59 -10.00 -1.94
CA TYR A 110 6.65 -10.90 -2.38
C TYR A 110 7.74 -10.99 -1.31
N THR A 111 8.18 -12.21 -0.99
CA THR A 111 9.36 -12.45 -0.17
C THR A 111 10.41 -13.21 -0.96
N LYS A 112 11.64 -12.68 -0.96
CA LYS A 112 12.75 -13.24 -1.73
C LYS A 112 13.25 -14.56 -1.17
N GLN A 113 13.31 -14.68 0.17
CA GLN A 113 13.77 -15.88 0.90
C GLN A 113 13.15 -17.19 0.40
N ASP A 114 11.85 -17.19 0.10
CA ASP A 114 11.12 -18.37 -0.40
C ASP A 114 10.58 -18.22 -1.84
N SER A 115 10.86 -17.06 -2.46
CA SER A 115 10.41 -16.65 -3.79
C SER A 115 8.89 -16.80 -3.95
N LYS A 116 8.14 -16.31 -2.96
CA LYS A 116 6.69 -16.54 -2.86
C LYS A 116 5.90 -15.25 -2.79
N PHE A 117 4.83 -15.21 -3.57
CA PHE A 117 3.77 -14.22 -3.46
C PHE A 117 2.68 -14.70 -2.48
N ARG A 118 2.22 -13.79 -1.63
CA ARG A 118 1.13 -13.97 -0.67
C ARG A 118 0.12 -12.86 -0.85
N HIS A 119 -1.14 -13.22 -1.04
CA HIS A 119 -2.25 -12.29 -1.19
C HIS A 119 -3.09 -12.28 0.09
N TYR A 120 -3.22 -11.10 0.70
CA TYR A 120 -4.02 -10.83 1.88
C TYR A 120 -5.24 -10.01 1.47
N ASN A 121 -6.42 -10.50 1.79
CA ASN A 121 -7.66 -9.94 1.31
C ASN A 121 -8.75 -9.99 2.40
N SER A 122 -9.28 -8.83 2.76
CA SER A 122 -10.35 -8.66 3.74
C SER A 122 -11.75 -8.99 3.23
N ALA A 123 -11.93 -9.21 1.93
CA ALA A 123 -13.20 -9.64 1.32
C ALA A 123 -12.98 -10.83 0.39
N ARG A 124 -13.06 -12.04 0.94
CA ARG A 124 -12.80 -13.31 0.23
C ARG A 124 -13.52 -13.38 -1.12
N GLY A 125 -12.79 -13.80 -2.16
CA GLY A 125 -13.29 -13.90 -3.53
C GLY A 125 -13.12 -12.61 -4.36
N MET A 126 -12.89 -11.46 -3.72
CA MET A 126 -12.59 -10.21 -4.44
C MET A 126 -11.11 -10.13 -4.81
N ASN A 127 -10.80 -9.40 -5.89
CA ASN A 127 -9.43 -9.01 -6.28
C ASN A 127 -8.43 -10.18 -6.51
N GLU A 128 -8.89 -11.44 -6.58
CA GLU A 128 -8.01 -12.60 -6.73
C GLU A 128 -7.34 -12.64 -8.11
N GLU A 129 -8.06 -12.26 -9.16
CA GLU A 129 -7.54 -12.22 -10.52
C GLU A 129 -6.50 -11.11 -10.68
N ALA A 130 -6.83 -9.89 -10.28
CA ALA A 130 -5.91 -8.76 -10.33
C ALA A 130 -4.65 -9.00 -9.47
N ALA A 131 -4.78 -9.52 -8.24
CA ALA A 131 -3.62 -9.87 -7.42
C ALA A 131 -2.74 -10.97 -8.05
N ARG A 132 -3.34 -11.97 -8.68
CA ARG A 132 -2.59 -13.03 -9.38
C ARG A 132 -1.91 -12.53 -10.64
N SER A 133 -2.55 -11.66 -11.41
CA SER A 133 -1.99 -11.04 -12.60
C SER A 133 -0.83 -10.10 -12.24
N LEU A 134 -1.02 -9.26 -11.22
CA LEU A 134 0.04 -8.42 -10.67
C LEU A 134 1.24 -9.26 -10.20
N ALA A 135 1.00 -10.36 -9.50
CA ALA A 135 2.07 -11.27 -9.07
C ALA A 135 2.85 -11.85 -10.25
N LYS A 136 2.18 -12.24 -11.34
CA LYS A 136 2.86 -12.76 -12.54
C LYS A 136 3.70 -11.69 -13.23
N ASN A 137 3.18 -10.47 -13.36
CA ASN A 137 3.91 -9.37 -13.98
C ASN A 137 5.12 -8.97 -13.12
N ALA A 138 4.92 -8.84 -11.80
CA ALA A 138 6.00 -8.56 -10.85
C ALA A 138 7.05 -9.68 -10.80
N TRP A 139 6.66 -10.95 -11.01
CA TRP A 139 7.61 -12.07 -11.06
C TRP A 139 8.64 -11.93 -12.19
N ASN A 140 8.26 -11.34 -13.33
CA ASN A 140 9.22 -11.10 -14.42
C ASN A 140 10.33 -10.13 -14.00
N LEU A 141 10.01 -9.17 -13.12
CA LEU A 141 10.94 -8.17 -12.61
C LEU A 141 11.76 -8.68 -11.41
N LEU A 142 11.10 -9.40 -10.51
CA LEU A 142 11.65 -9.84 -9.22
C LEU A 142 12.31 -11.21 -9.25
N GLY A 143 11.87 -12.09 -10.15
CA GLY A 143 12.25 -13.50 -10.17
C GLY A 143 13.71 -13.71 -10.58
N SER A 144 14.40 -14.60 -9.86
CA SER A 144 15.81 -14.95 -10.08
C SER A 144 16.00 -16.33 -10.73
N GLY A 145 15.03 -16.79 -11.53
CA GLY A 145 15.10 -18.10 -12.22
C GLY A 145 14.50 -19.28 -11.48
N GLY A 146 13.68 -19.02 -10.44
CA GLY A 146 12.92 -20.04 -9.70
C GLY A 146 11.56 -20.41 -10.32
N LYS A 147 10.76 -21.15 -9.56
CA LYS A 147 9.35 -21.40 -9.90
C LYS A 147 8.47 -20.30 -9.29
N PHE A 148 7.56 -19.76 -10.08
CA PHE A 148 6.51 -18.86 -9.60
C PHE A 148 5.66 -19.55 -8.52
N LYS A 149 5.55 -18.92 -7.34
CA LYS A 149 4.72 -19.39 -6.22
C LYS A 149 3.78 -18.28 -5.79
N TYR A 150 2.50 -18.62 -5.63
CA TYR A 150 1.46 -17.71 -5.20
C TYR A 150 0.52 -18.43 -4.23
N THR A 151 0.09 -17.76 -3.18
CA THR A 151 -0.94 -18.26 -2.26
C THR A 151 -1.87 -17.14 -1.82
N ASN A 152 -3.15 -17.45 -1.60
CA ASN A 152 -4.02 -16.63 -0.78
C ASN A 152 -3.72 -16.95 0.70
N VAL A 153 -3.70 -15.93 1.55
CA VAL A 153 -3.46 -16.05 2.99
C VAL A 153 -4.76 -15.78 3.73
N TYR A 154 -5.04 -16.59 4.76
CA TYR A 154 -6.16 -16.32 5.65
C TYR A 154 -5.94 -14.99 6.37
N THR A 155 -6.81 -14.03 6.07
CA THR A 155 -6.75 -12.65 6.54
C THR A 155 -8.05 -12.32 7.28
N PRO A 156 -8.03 -11.59 8.40
CA PRO A 156 -9.25 -11.11 9.04
C PRO A 156 -10.17 -10.41 8.03
N GLN A 157 -11.45 -10.80 8.03
CA GLN A 157 -12.42 -10.29 7.07
C GLN A 157 -13.03 -8.97 7.58
N GLN A 158 -13.25 -8.04 6.66
CA GLN A 158 -13.96 -6.80 6.97
C GLN A 158 -15.42 -7.08 7.30
N ILE A 159 -15.99 -6.26 8.18
CA ILE A 159 -17.38 -6.37 8.63
C ILE A 159 -18.28 -5.27 8.03
N ASN A 160 -17.74 -4.47 7.12
CA ASN A 160 -18.42 -3.39 6.41
C ASN A 160 -17.98 -3.37 4.93
N SER A 161 -18.47 -2.41 4.14
CA SER A 161 -18.22 -2.33 2.70
C SER A 161 -17.14 -1.32 2.30
N TYR A 162 -16.41 -0.71 3.25
CA TYR A 162 -15.60 0.48 2.96
C TYR A 162 -14.19 0.48 3.56
N ASP A 163 -13.87 -0.44 4.47
CA ASP A 163 -12.56 -0.46 5.14
C ASP A 163 -11.50 -1.33 4.46
N CYS A 164 -11.76 -1.89 3.26
CA CYS A 164 -10.80 -2.75 2.56
C CYS A 164 -9.40 -2.11 2.44
N GLY A 165 -9.34 -0.81 2.13
CA GLY A 165 -8.10 -0.04 2.09
C GLY A 165 -7.38 -0.02 3.44
N LEU A 166 -8.10 0.16 4.55
CA LEU A 166 -7.50 0.15 5.89
C LEU A 166 -7.01 -1.24 6.31
N TYR A 167 -7.77 -2.30 5.98
CA TYR A 167 -7.31 -3.67 6.20
C TYR A 167 -6.01 -3.94 5.44
N MET A 168 -5.91 -3.48 4.19
CA MET A 168 -4.68 -3.55 3.38
C MET A 168 -3.52 -2.79 4.05
N LEU A 169 -3.71 -1.52 4.40
CA LEU A 169 -2.68 -0.68 5.03
C LEU A 169 -2.22 -1.26 6.38
N GLY A 170 -3.17 -1.73 7.20
CA GLY A 170 -2.87 -2.32 8.51
C GLY A 170 -2.12 -3.64 8.39
N THR A 171 -2.48 -4.46 7.40
CA THR A 171 -1.73 -5.68 7.09
C THR A 171 -0.29 -5.35 6.70
N ALA A 172 -0.09 -4.36 5.82
CA ALA A 172 1.25 -3.96 5.38
C ALA A 172 2.11 -3.48 6.57
N ASP A 173 1.53 -2.68 7.45
CA ASP A 173 2.18 -2.19 8.67
C ASP A 173 2.56 -3.34 9.62
N ILE A 174 1.64 -4.28 9.88
CA ILE A 174 1.91 -5.44 10.75
C ILE A 174 3.03 -6.32 10.18
N ILE A 175 3.04 -6.54 8.85
CA ILE A 175 4.06 -7.35 8.18
C ILE A 175 5.43 -6.67 8.32
N ALA A 176 5.53 -5.38 7.99
CA ALA A 176 6.78 -4.64 8.09
C ALA A 176 7.27 -4.50 9.54
N ASP A 177 6.36 -4.26 10.50
CA ASP A 177 6.67 -4.27 11.92
C ASP A 177 7.24 -5.61 12.37
N SER A 178 6.62 -6.71 11.94
CA SER A 178 7.06 -8.07 12.28
C SER A 178 8.43 -8.37 11.70
N TYR A 179 8.66 -7.97 10.44
CA TYR A 179 9.98 -8.08 9.80
C TYR A 179 11.05 -7.26 10.54
N SER A 180 10.73 -6.01 10.92
CA SER A 180 11.66 -5.12 11.63
C SER A 180 12.15 -5.68 12.96
N LYS A 181 11.34 -6.54 13.57
CA LYS A 181 11.59 -7.20 14.86
C LYS A 181 12.12 -8.63 14.72
N GLY A 182 12.33 -9.11 13.49
CA GLY A 182 12.75 -10.49 13.24
C GLY A 182 11.74 -11.54 13.72
N LEU A 183 10.45 -11.19 13.77
CA LEU A 183 9.41 -12.09 14.27
C LEU A 183 9.09 -13.17 13.23
N LEU A 184 9.03 -14.42 13.69
CA LEU A 184 8.43 -15.51 12.94
C LEU A 184 6.90 -15.49 13.08
N GLY A 185 6.20 -16.16 12.15
CA GLY A 185 4.74 -16.29 12.23
C GLY A 185 3.98 -15.01 11.88
N VAL A 186 4.46 -14.25 10.89
CA VAL A 186 3.83 -13.01 10.40
C VAL A 186 2.33 -13.17 10.11
N GLU A 187 1.93 -14.31 9.53
CA GLU A 187 0.52 -14.62 9.25
C GLU A 187 -0.34 -14.67 10.53
N PHE A 188 0.21 -15.21 11.63
CA PHE A 188 -0.44 -15.21 12.94
C PHE A 188 -0.52 -13.80 13.55
N ALA A 189 0.53 -12.98 13.37
CA ALA A 189 0.52 -11.59 13.81
C ALA A 189 -0.57 -10.78 13.09
N VAL A 190 -0.74 -10.98 11.78
CA VAL A 190 -1.83 -10.36 11.00
C VAL A 190 -3.19 -10.80 11.55
N GLN A 191 -3.39 -12.10 11.76
CA GLN A 191 -4.67 -12.64 12.25
C GLN A 191 -5.06 -12.14 13.64
N THR A 192 -4.09 -11.88 14.51
CA THR A 192 -4.34 -11.48 15.90
C THR A 192 -4.40 -9.97 16.10
N ARG A 193 -3.64 -9.19 15.32
CA ARG A 193 -3.54 -7.73 15.49
C ARG A 193 -4.50 -6.95 14.61
N LEU A 194 -4.90 -7.49 13.45
CA LEU A 194 -5.79 -6.80 12.49
C LEU A 194 -7.27 -7.02 12.88
N THR A 195 -7.68 -6.46 14.02
CA THR A 195 -9.06 -6.51 14.49
C THR A 195 -9.89 -5.37 13.89
N PRO A 196 -11.23 -5.48 13.82
CA PRO A 196 -12.09 -4.38 13.37
C PRO A 196 -11.89 -3.09 14.18
N ASP A 197 -11.67 -3.19 15.50
CA ASP A 197 -11.38 -2.02 16.36
C ASP A 197 -10.03 -1.38 16.01
N ALA A 198 -8.99 -2.18 15.75
CA ALA A 198 -7.70 -1.66 15.30
C ALA A 198 -7.83 -0.95 13.95
N VAL A 199 -8.55 -1.55 12.99
CA VAL A 199 -8.83 -0.96 11.68
C VAL A 199 -9.63 0.34 11.80
N HIS A 200 -10.66 0.37 12.64
CA HIS A 200 -11.45 1.58 12.87
C HIS A 200 -10.58 2.73 13.40
N LYS A 201 -9.68 2.45 14.35
CA LYS A 201 -8.72 3.43 14.89
C LYS A 201 -7.70 3.90 13.87
N MET A 202 -7.44 3.14 12.79
CA MET A 202 -6.50 3.57 11.76
C MET A 202 -6.94 4.84 11.04
N ARG A 203 -8.24 5.08 10.88
CA ARG A 203 -8.74 6.32 10.25
C ARG A 203 -8.24 7.55 10.99
N SER A 204 -8.51 7.60 12.30
CA SER A 204 -8.05 8.68 13.17
C SER A 204 -6.53 8.75 13.22
N HIS A 205 -5.85 7.61 13.26
CA HIS A 205 -4.38 7.59 13.26
C HIS A 205 -3.78 8.22 12.00
N ILE A 206 -4.27 7.86 10.80
CA ILE A 206 -3.79 8.41 9.53
C ILE A 206 -4.11 9.91 9.47
N LEU A 207 -5.30 10.32 9.91
CA LEU A 207 -5.69 11.72 9.96
C LEU A 207 -4.74 12.54 10.87
N ASP A 208 -4.45 12.03 12.08
CA ASP A 208 -3.54 12.67 13.01
C ASP A 208 -2.12 12.80 12.43
N LEU A 209 -1.64 11.76 11.73
CA LEU A 209 -0.35 11.79 11.03
C LEU A 209 -0.31 12.90 9.96
N ILE A 210 -1.35 13.01 9.13
CA ILE A 210 -1.47 14.05 8.11
C ILE A 210 -1.42 15.44 8.76
N MET A 211 -2.20 15.65 9.81
CA MET A 211 -2.26 16.95 10.50
C MET A 211 -0.95 17.30 11.20
N GLU A 212 -0.27 16.33 11.80
CA GLU A 212 1.04 16.53 12.42
C GLU A 212 2.09 16.94 11.37
N ARG A 213 2.09 16.30 10.20
CA ARG A 213 3.02 16.63 9.10
C ARG A 213 2.69 17.96 8.45
N ALA A 214 1.41 18.29 8.27
CA ALA A 214 0.97 19.59 7.76
C ALA A 214 1.44 20.72 8.68
N GLY A 215 1.27 20.55 10.01
CA GLY A 215 1.73 21.52 11.00
C GLY A 215 3.26 21.70 11.02
N LYS A 216 4.05 20.64 10.77
CA LYS A 216 5.50 20.73 10.62
C LYS A 216 5.91 21.47 9.34
N ALA A 217 5.25 21.18 8.21
CA ALA A 217 5.53 21.83 6.93
C ALA A 217 5.27 23.35 6.98
N SER A 218 4.17 23.77 7.61
CA SER A 218 3.88 25.19 7.81
C SER A 218 4.94 25.91 8.65
N LYS A 219 5.49 25.26 9.69
CA LYS A 219 6.55 25.84 10.52
C LYS A 219 7.89 25.96 9.79
N GLN A 220 8.22 25.01 8.92
CA GLN A 220 9.44 25.06 8.10
C GLN A 220 9.36 26.16 7.03
N GLN A 221 8.20 26.37 6.41
CA GLN A 221 7.98 27.47 5.46
C GLN A 221 8.00 28.85 6.14
N ALA A 222 7.50 28.95 7.37
CA ALA A 222 7.52 30.21 8.14
C ALA A 222 8.90 30.57 8.73
N GLY A 223 9.87 29.64 8.68
CA GLY A 223 11.21 29.79 9.27
C GLY A 223 12.35 29.98 8.26
N GLN A 224 12.06 30.12 6.96
CA GLN A 224 13.06 30.47 5.96
C GLN A 224 13.17 32.01 5.83
N PRO A 225 14.39 32.60 5.91
CA PRO A 225 14.61 34.04 5.75
C PRO A 225 14.34 34.52 4.31
#